data_AF-X1NZE5-F1
#
_entry.id   AF-X1NZE5-F1
#
_cell.length_a   1.000
_cell.length_b   1.000
_cell.length_c   1.000
_cell.angle_alpha   90.00
_cell.angle_beta   90.00
_cell.angle_gamma   90.00
#
_symmetry.space_group_name_H-M   'P 1'
#
loop_
_entity.id
_entity.type
_entity.pdbx_description
1 polymer ?
#
loop_
_entity_poly.entity_id
_entity_poly.type
_entity_poly.pdbx_seq_one_letter_code
_entity_poly.pdbx_strand_id
1 'polypeptide(L)'
;NNIVNAYGSGITPPAFEINKKIAYGKKFIAMYFPGEQPMLIIDEEVYDICISMKQDSLNALASLLGHELSHHFEKHSFCSDFAYILGEKSELGKKIKQISQQQKLHYESQADFYGGFYGYVAGYKTYDILPELLDKIYIHYKLPDQIKGYPTKEERKNIAKNSYEELKKWLVIFDAGELLITLKEYELAASCFDYLSTKFPGREIFNNAGVVRILHSLEYFDNKEFPFSLPVEFDAKTRLKKGAHREINLSVKQKRTDLLNKANECFKKSINRDPKYLNAQINHACAYILSG
;
A
#
# COMPACT_ATOMS: atom_id res chain seq x y z
N ASN A 1 -8.22 11.04 2.61
CA ASN A 1 -6.95 11.23 1.86
C ASN A 1 -5.78 10.41 2.38
N ASN A 2 -5.60 10.23 3.70
CA ASN A 2 -4.43 9.49 4.23
C ASN A 2 -4.28 8.07 3.66
N ILE A 3 -5.38 7.31 3.58
CA ILE A 3 -5.36 5.94 3.02
C ILE A 3 -4.99 5.95 1.54
N VAL A 4 -5.56 6.85 0.74
CA VAL A 4 -5.20 7.03 -0.67
C VAL A 4 -3.69 7.32 -0.83
N ASN A 5 -3.14 8.20 0.01
CA ASN A 5 -1.71 8.51 -0.03
C ASN A 5 -0.84 7.30 0.34
N ALA A 6 -1.32 6.42 1.22
CA ALA A 6 -0.62 5.21 1.65
C ALA A 6 -0.46 4.17 0.54
N TYR A 7 -1.36 4.15 -0.45
CA TYR A 7 -1.19 3.29 -1.64
C TYR A 7 0.01 3.70 -2.50
N GLY A 8 0.45 4.96 -2.39
CA GLY A 8 1.57 5.49 -3.17
C GLY A 8 1.42 5.26 -4.67
N SER A 9 0.18 5.39 -5.16
CA SER A 9 -0.21 5.07 -6.52
C SER A 9 -0.54 6.36 -7.29
N GLY A 10 -0.08 6.43 -8.55
CA GLY A 10 -0.48 7.50 -9.47
C GLY A 10 -1.91 7.38 -10.01
N ILE A 11 -2.67 6.35 -9.61
CA ILE A 11 -4.07 6.15 -10.01
C ILE A 11 -4.95 7.19 -9.29
N THR A 12 -5.80 7.88 -10.06
CA THR A 12 -6.77 8.85 -9.51
C THR A 12 -7.75 8.16 -8.56
N PRO A 13 -7.87 8.61 -7.30
CA PRO A 13 -8.78 8.00 -6.34
C PRO A 13 -10.25 8.15 -6.76
N PRO A 14 -11.14 7.24 -6.31
CA PRO A 14 -12.57 7.35 -6.58
C PRO A 14 -13.17 8.57 -5.88
N ALA A 15 -14.25 9.11 -6.45
CA ALA A 15 -15.12 10.03 -5.74
C ALA A 15 -15.73 9.35 -4.51
N PHE A 16 -15.97 10.10 -3.43
CA PHE A 16 -16.50 9.54 -2.18
C PHE A 16 -17.84 10.17 -1.84
N GLU A 17 -18.83 9.34 -1.53
CA GLU A 17 -20.18 9.78 -1.14
C GLU A 17 -20.69 9.00 0.08
N ILE A 18 -21.47 9.68 0.93
CA ILE A 18 -22.27 9.05 1.98
C ILE A 18 -23.72 9.12 1.54
N ASN A 19 -24.35 7.97 1.33
CA ASN A 19 -25.74 7.89 0.92
C ASN A 19 -26.67 7.99 2.13
N LYS A 20 -27.54 8.99 2.12
CA LYS A 20 -28.57 9.14 3.15
C LYS A 20 -29.68 8.13 2.94
N LYS A 21 -30.18 7.59 4.06
CA LYS A 21 -31.15 6.50 4.28
C LYS A 21 -32.30 6.19 3.26
N ILE A 22 -32.56 6.99 2.22
CA ILE A 22 -33.83 6.97 1.45
C ILE A 22 -33.65 7.19 -0.08
N ALA A 23 -32.51 6.92 -0.71
CA ALA A 23 -32.41 7.19 -2.16
C ALA A 23 -32.95 6.05 -3.07
N TYR A 24 -32.86 4.76 -2.68
CA TYR A 24 -33.06 3.67 -3.67
C TYR A 24 -33.82 2.41 -3.20
N GLY A 25 -34.46 2.40 -2.03
CA GLY A 25 -35.28 1.27 -1.58
C GLY A 25 -34.52 -0.05 -1.40
N LYS A 26 -33.18 -0.01 -1.38
CA LYS A 26 -32.31 -1.18 -1.26
C LYS A 26 -31.08 -0.82 -0.40
N LYS A 27 -30.76 -1.68 0.57
CA LYS A 27 -29.68 -1.49 1.55
C LYS A 27 -28.35 -2.03 0.99
N PHE A 28 -27.32 -1.21 0.97
CA PHE A 28 -25.91 -1.62 0.80
C PHE A 28 -25.10 -0.99 1.95
N ILE A 29 -23.94 -1.53 2.29
CA ILE A 29 -23.16 -1.11 3.48
C ILE A 29 -22.04 -0.15 3.07
N ALA A 30 -21.13 -0.63 2.23
CA ALA A 30 -20.08 0.12 1.56
C ALA A 30 -19.88 -0.51 0.18
N MET A 31 -19.54 0.30 -0.83
CA MET A 31 -19.42 -0.20 -2.20
C MET A 31 -18.52 0.67 -3.07
N TYR A 32 -17.61 0.02 -3.79
CA TYR A 32 -16.86 0.60 -4.90
C TYR A 32 -17.54 0.33 -6.24
N PHE A 33 -17.72 1.40 -7.03
CA PHE A 33 -18.22 1.39 -8.40
C PHE A 33 -17.07 1.70 -9.36
N PRO A 34 -16.63 0.72 -10.18
CA PRO A 34 -15.64 0.97 -11.23
C PRO A 34 -16.27 1.69 -12.42
N GLY A 35 -15.48 2.45 -13.17
CA GLY A 35 -15.94 3.15 -14.37
C GLY A 35 -15.00 4.29 -14.77
N GLU A 36 -15.42 5.11 -15.75
CA GLU A 36 -14.70 6.33 -16.13
C GLU A 36 -14.67 7.35 -14.99
N GLN A 37 -15.72 7.37 -14.16
CA GLN A 37 -15.81 8.14 -12.93
C GLN A 37 -15.98 7.15 -11.76
N PRO A 38 -14.88 6.58 -11.25
CA PRO A 38 -14.94 5.61 -10.17
C PRO A 38 -15.48 6.27 -8.89
N MET A 39 -16.29 5.54 -8.14
CA MET A 39 -17.00 6.07 -6.96
C MET A 39 -16.98 5.07 -5.81
N LEU A 40 -16.87 5.56 -4.58
CA LEU A 40 -16.99 4.81 -3.34
C LEU A 40 -18.17 5.40 -2.58
N ILE A 41 -19.16 4.58 -2.26
CA ILE A 41 -20.33 4.99 -1.50
C ILE A 41 -20.42 4.18 -0.22
N ILE A 42 -20.69 4.84 0.91
CA ILE A 42 -21.05 4.17 2.17
C ILE A 42 -22.45 4.57 2.61
N ASP A 43 -23.11 3.67 3.34
CA ASP A 43 -24.39 3.92 3.97
C ASP A 43 -24.21 4.78 5.24
N GLU A 44 -25.14 5.71 5.45
CA GLU A 44 -25.19 6.52 6.67
C GLU A 44 -25.31 5.65 7.93
N GLU A 45 -26.01 4.51 7.87
CA GLU A 45 -26.10 3.60 9.02
C GLU A 45 -24.75 2.95 9.39
N VAL A 46 -23.89 2.60 8.42
CA VAL A 46 -22.56 2.05 8.75
C VAL A 46 -21.61 3.14 9.26
N TYR A 47 -21.77 4.36 8.78
CA TYR A 47 -21.07 5.52 9.33
C TYR A 47 -21.46 5.73 10.80
N ASP A 48 -22.75 5.66 11.14
CA ASP A 48 -23.23 5.73 12.53
C ASP A 48 -22.68 4.58 13.39
N ILE A 49 -22.56 3.37 12.85
CA ILE A 49 -21.88 2.25 13.54
C ILE A 49 -20.44 2.61 13.87
N CYS A 50 -19.66 3.15 12.92
CA CYS A 50 -18.29 3.60 13.18
C CYS A 50 -18.26 4.66 14.29
N ILE A 51 -19.14 5.66 14.25
CA ILE A 51 -19.23 6.70 15.29
C ILE A 51 -19.52 6.08 16.67
N SER A 52 -20.36 5.04 16.74
CA SER A 52 -20.68 4.34 17.99
C SER A 52 -19.46 3.70 18.68
N MET A 53 -18.36 3.49 17.94
CA MET A 53 -17.08 2.95 18.44
C MET A 53 -16.18 4.01 19.08
N LYS A 54 -16.68 5.25 19.25
CA LYS A 54 -16.05 6.33 20.02
C LYS A 54 -14.63 6.65 19.55
N GLN A 55 -13.62 6.45 20.41
CA GLN A 55 -12.21 6.74 20.14
C GLN A 55 -11.67 5.95 18.94
N ASP A 56 -12.28 4.81 18.63
CA ASP A 56 -11.90 3.94 17.52
C ASP A 56 -12.73 4.18 16.26
N SER A 57 -13.59 5.20 16.24
CA SER A 57 -14.45 5.52 15.10
C SER A 57 -13.69 5.74 13.79
N LEU A 58 -12.56 6.45 13.84
CA LEU A 58 -11.70 6.66 12.68
C LEU A 58 -10.98 5.38 12.25
N ASN A 59 -10.59 4.52 13.20
CA ASN A 59 -10.00 3.22 12.88
C ASN A 59 -11.02 2.35 12.15
N ALA A 60 -12.27 2.33 12.64
CA ALA A 60 -13.36 1.57 12.06
C ALA A 60 -13.71 2.06 10.64
N LEU A 61 -13.85 3.38 10.47
CA LEU A 61 -14.11 3.97 9.16
C LEU A 61 -12.94 3.71 8.20
N ALA A 62 -11.71 3.79 8.67
CA ALA A 62 -10.53 3.50 7.87
C ALA A 62 -10.49 2.04 7.39
N SER A 63 -10.91 1.08 8.21
CA SER A 63 -11.01 -0.32 7.79
C SER A 63 -11.99 -0.52 6.64
N LEU A 64 -13.16 0.12 6.70
CA LEU A 64 -14.16 0.04 5.62
C LEU A 64 -13.67 0.73 4.33
N LEU A 65 -13.19 1.96 4.45
CA LEU A 65 -12.71 2.71 3.29
C LEU A 65 -11.48 2.06 2.68
N GLY A 66 -10.58 1.50 3.49
CA GLY A 66 -9.42 0.76 3.01
C GLY A 66 -9.82 -0.45 2.17
N HIS A 67 -10.83 -1.20 2.61
CA HIS A 67 -11.36 -2.34 1.86
C HIS A 67 -11.87 -1.89 0.47
N GLU A 68 -12.75 -0.89 0.41
CA GLU A 68 -13.28 -0.41 -0.87
C GLU A 68 -12.20 0.24 -1.77
N LEU A 69 -11.25 0.97 -1.19
CA LEU A 69 -10.10 1.51 -1.91
C LEU A 69 -9.21 0.40 -2.47
N SER A 70 -9.13 -0.76 -1.82
CA SER A 70 -8.40 -1.92 -2.36
C SER A 70 -9.02 -2.42 -3.65
N HIS A 71 -10.35 -2.47 -3.75
CA HIS A 71 -11.00 -2.83 -5.01
C HIS A 71 -10.63 -1.87 -6.15
N HIS A 72 -10.53 -0.58 -5.83
CA HIS A 72 -10.10 0.42 -6.80
C HIS A 72 -8.64 0.25 -7.24
N PHE A 73 -7.70 0.25 -6.29
CA PHE A 73 -6.27 0.27 -6.59
C PHE A 73 -5.73 -1.07 -7.13
N GLU A 74 -6.33 -2.19 -6.73
CA GLU A 74 -6.03 -3.52 -7.26
C GLU A 74 -6.81 -3.83 -8.55
N LYS A 75 -7.55 -2.85 -9.09
CA LYS A 75 -8.28 -2.94 -10.36
C LYS A 75 -9.24 -4.12 -10.42
N HIS A 76 -9.89 -4.42 -9.29
CA HIS A 76 -10.97 -5.39 -9.27
C HIS A 76 -12.05 -4.93 -10.24
N SER A 77 -12.27 -5.71 -11.30
CA SER A 77 -13.15 -5.37 -12.44
C SER A 77 -14.64 -5.50 -12.10
N PHE A 78 -14.94 -5.61 -10.82
CA PHE A 78 -16.16 -6.08 -10.24
C PHE A 78 -16.48 -5.18 -9.06
N CYS A 79 -17.76 -4.81 -8.94
CA CYS A 79 -18.27 -4.25 -7.71
C CYS A 79 -18.06 -5.28 -6.59
N SER A 80 -17.47 -4.89 -5.47
CA SER A 80 -17.63 -5.63 -4.21
C SER A 80 -19.14 -5.75 -3.94
N ASP A 81 -19.71 -6.90 -4.27
CA ASP A 81 -21.16 -7.13 -4.25
C ASP A 81 -21.75 -7.18 -2.82
N PHE A 82 -22.34 -6.07 -2.41
CA PHE A 82 -23.76 -6.12 -2.03
C PHE A 82 -24.67 -6.03 -3.28
N ALA A 83 -24.35 -6.71 -4.40
CA ALA A 83 -25.22 -6.72 -5.58
C ALA A 83 -26.42 -7.63 -5.41
N TYR A 84 -27.39 -7.06 -4.70
CA TYR A 84 -28.79 -7.25 -5.01
C TYR A 84 -29.29 -6.25 -6.08
N ILE A 85 -28.42 -5.40 -6.67
CA ILE A 85 -28.85 -4.08 -7.16
C ILE A 85 -28.16 -3.58 -8.44
N LEU A 86 -27.89 -4.45 -9.39
CA LEU A 86 -27.94 -3.99 -10.78
C LEU A 86 -29.02 -4.83 -11.44
N GLY A 87 -30.12 -4.19 -11.84
CA GLY A 87 -31.15 -4.86 -12.62
C GLY A 87 -30.46 -5.58 -13.79
N GLU A 88 -30.85 -6.83 -14.04
CA GLU A 88 -30.15 -7.79 -14.93
C GLU A 88 -29.91 -7.31 -16.38
N LYS A 89 -30.34 -6.09 -16.72
CA LYS A 89 -30.35 -5.51 -18.06
C LYS A 89 -29.20 -4.55 -18.35
N SER A 90 -28.36 -4.15 -17.39
CA SER A 90 -27.19 -3.31 -17.70
C SER A 90 -26.02 -4.15 -18.27
N GLU A 91 -25.24 -3.58 -19.19
CA GLU A 91 -24.02 -4.25 -19.71
C GLU A 91 -23.01 -4.57 -18.60
N LEU A 92 -22.96 -3.73 -17.56
CA LEU A 92 -22.17 -3.98 -16.35
C LEU A 92 -22.66 -5.23 -15.62
N GLY A 93 -23.98 -5.42 -15.47
CA GLY A 93 -24.58 -6.63 -14.90
C GLY A 93 -24.26 -7.92 -15.68
N LYS A 94 -24.09 -7.82 -17.01
CA LYS A 94 -23.65 -8.95 -17.85
C LYS A 94 -22.18 -9.30 -17.65
N LYS A 95 -21.29 -8.31 -17.55
CA LYS A 95 -19.86 -8.52 -17.22
C LYS A 95 -19.67 -9.11 -15.83
N ILE A 96 -20.48 -8.67 -14.86
CA ILE A 96 -20.50 -9.18 -13.49
C ILE A 96 -20.89 -10.68 -13.43
N LYS A 97 -21.87 -11.13 -14.24
CA LYS A 97 -22.26 -12.55 -14.31
C LYS A 97 -21.16 -13.49 -14.81
N GLN A 98 -20.12 -12.98 -15.47
CA GLN A 98 -19.03 -13.80 -16.02
C GLN A 98 -17.93 -14.13 -15.00
N ILE A 99 -17.93 -13.50 -13.83
CA ILE A 99 -16.91 -13.71 -12.80
C ILE A 99 -17.25 -14.94 -11.98
N SER A 100 -16.30 -15.86 -11.85
CA SER A 100 -16.48 -17.08 -11.08
C SER A 100 -16.58 -16.78 -9.58
N GLN A 101 -17.26 -17.65 -8.83
CA GLN A 101 -17.34 -17.51 -7.37
C GLN A 101 -15.96 -17.52 -6.70
N GLN A 102 -15.03 -18.30 -7.22
CA GLN A 102 -13.65 -18.35 -6.74
C GLN A 102 -12.92 -17.02 -6.94
N GLN A 103 -13.14 -16.37 -8.09
CA GLN A 103 -12.54 -15.06 -8.37
C GLN A 103 -13.10 -13.96 -7.48
N LYS A 104 -14.40 -14.00 -7.15
CA LYS A 104 -14.99 -13.10 -6.15
C LYS A 104 -14.33 -13.28 -4.78
N LEU A 105 -14.25 -14.52 -4.29
CA LEU A 105 -13.60 -14.84 -3.02
C LEU A 105 -12.14 -14.37 -2.97
N HIS A 106 -11.42 -14.50 -4.08
CA HIS A 106 -10.05 -14.02 -4.21
C HIS A 106 -9.97 -12.49 -4.06
N TYR A 107 -10.81 -11.74 -4.78
CA TYR A 107 -10.84 -10.27 -4.71
C TYR A 107 -11.24 -9.76 -3.32
N GLU A 108 -12.25 -10.36 -2.69
CA GLU A 108 -12.69 -9.99 -1.33
C GLU A 108 -11.59 -10.27 -0.29
N SER A 109 -10.92 -11.42 -0.39
CA SER A 109 -9.80 -11.76 0.50
C SER A 109 -8.62 -10.79 0.29
N GLN A 110 -8.35 -10.40 -0.97
CA GLN A 110 -7.32 -9.42 -1.29
C GLN A 110 -7.69 -8.03 -0.77
N ALA A 111 -8.95 -7.63 -0.83
CA ALA A 111 -9.43 -6.36 -0.32
C ALA A 111 -9.41 -6.29 1.22
N ASP A 112 -9.76 -7.37 1.91
CA ASP A 112 -9.60 -7.47 3.36
C ASP A 112 -8.13 -7.37 3.78
N PHE A 113 -7.22 -8.01 3.04
CA PHE A 113 -5.79 -7.93 3.27
C PHE A 113 -5.26 -6.49 3.08
N TYR A 114 -5.41 -5.92 1.88
CA TYR A 114 -4.84 -4.63 1.54
C TYR A 114 -5.56 -3.47 2.23
N GLY A 115 -6.86 -3.59 2.49
CA GLY A 115 -7.63 -2.55 3.15
C GLY A 115 -7.20 -2.36 4.60
N GLY A 116 -7.01 -3.47 5.31
CA GLY A 116 -6.36 -3.46 6.62
C GLY A 116 -4.95 -2.88 6.54
N PHE A 117 -4.15 -3.34 5.58
CA PHE A 117 -2.75 -2.97 5.44
C PHE A 117 -2.54 -1.48 5.19
N TYR A 118 -3.18 -0.92 4.14
CA TYR A 118 -3.00 0.50 3.79
C TYR A 118 -3.71 1.43 4.77
N GLY A 119 -4.76 0.97 5.44
CA GLY A 119 -5.31 1.68 6.60
C GLY A 119 -4.29 1.79 7.74
N TYR A 120 -3.56 0.70 8.02
CA TYR A 120 -2.48 0.70 9.01
C TYR A 120 -1.32 1.61 8.61
N VAL A 121 -0.85 1.52 7.38
CA VAL A 121 0.21 2.41 6.85
C VAL A 121 -0.21 3.88 6.93
N ALA A 122 -1.50 4.18 6.78
CA ALA A 122 -2.05 5.52 6.95
C ALA A 122 -2.18 5.99 8.42
N GLY A 123 -1.80 5.14 9.39
CA GLY A 123 -1.78 5.46 10.82
C GLY A 123 -3.02 5.03 11.61
N TYR A 124 -3.89 4.20 11.03
CA TYR A 124 -5.11 3.72 11.70
C TYR A 124 -4.95 2.29 12.20
N LYS A 125 -5.49 1.97 13.38
CA LYS A 125 -5.43 0.62 13.97
C LYS A 125 -6.51 -0.29 13.37
N THR A 126 -6.48 -0.47 12.05
CA THR A 126 -7.51 -1.17 11.28
C THR A 126 -7.65 -2.64 11.65
N TYR A 127 -6.54 -3.33 11.89
CA TYR A 127 -6.55 -4.75 12.26
C TYR A 127 -7.16 -5.01 13.64
N ASP A 128 -6.90 -4.13 14.62
CA ASP A 128 -7.41 -4.27 15.99
C ASP A 128 -8.93 -4.10 16.05
N ILE A 129 -9.47 -3.13 15.29
CA ILE A 129 -10.88 -2.75 15.35
C ILE A 129 -11.80 -3.57 14.43
N LEU A 130 -11.24 -4.15 13.35
CA LEU A 130 -12.03 -4.80 12.31
C LEU A 130 -12.91 -5.97 12.83
N PRO A 131 -12.46 -6.84 13.75
CA PRO A 131 -13.32 -7.89 14.28
C PRO A 131 -14.58 -7.38 14.98
N GLU A 132 -14.44 -6.36 15.84
CA GLU A 132 -15.58 -5.76 16.55
C GLU A 132 -16.51 -5.02 15.56
N LEU A 133 -15.94 -4.31 14.59
CA LEU A 133 -16.70 -3.64 13.55
C LEU A 133 -17.54 -4.62 12.73
N LEU A 134 -16.96 -5.75 12.30
CA LEU A 134 -17.68 -6.79 11.57
C LEU A 134 -18.84 -7.34 12.40
N ASP A 135 -18.65 -7.61 13.69
CA ASP A 135 -19.75 -8.09 14.54
C ASP A 135 -20.90 -7.07 14.62
N LYS A 136 -20.60 -5.78 14.81
CA LYS A 136 -21.63 -4.72 14.83
C LYS A 136 -22.37 -4.62 13.49
N ILE A 137 -21.66 -4.68 12.37
CA ILE A 137 -22.23 -4.64 11.02
C ILE A 137 -23.17 -5.83 10.79
N TYR A 138 -22.70 -7.05 11.08
CA TYR A 138 -23.49 -8.25 10.85
C TYR A 138 -24.77 -8.27 11.71
N ILE A 139 -24.68 -7.83 12.97
CA ILE A 139 -25.84 -7.69 13.86
C ILE A 139 -26.82 -6.64 13.35
N HIS A 140 -26.33 -5.44 13.03
CA HIS A 140 -27.18 -4.30 12.64
C HIS A 140 -27.92 -4.54 11.32
N TYR A 141 -27.21 -5.08 10.32
CA TYR A 141 -27.76 -5.37 9.00
C TYR A 141 -28.42 -6.76 8.91
N LYS A 142 -28.43 -7.54 9.99
CA LYS A 142 -29.00 -8.90 10.06
C LYS A 142 -28.45 -9.82 8.97
N LEU A 143 -27.14 -9.79 8.77
CA LEU A 143 -26.46 -10.58 7.74
C LEU A 143 -26.30 -12.04 8.20
N PRO A 144 -26.42 -13.01 7.28
CA PRO A 144 -26.02 -14.39 7.57
C PRO A 144 -24.49 -14.48 7.67
N ASP A 145 -23.98 -15.45 8.46
CA ASP A 145 -22.53 -15.66 8.62
C ASP A 145 -21.84 -16.04 7.30
N GLN A 146 -22.58 -16.68 6.38
CA GLN A 146 -22.12 -17.05 5.05
C GLN A 146 -22.91 -16.27 3.98
N ILE A 147 -22.19 -15.46 3.21
CA ILE A 147 -22.72 -14.71 2.07
C ILE A 147 -22.09 -15.28 0.80
N LYS A 148 -22.91 -15.61 -0.21
CA LYS A 148 -22.41 -16.20 -1.45
C LYS A 148 -21.45 -15.23 -2.16
N GLY A 149 -20.21 -15.68 -2.39
CA GLY A 149 -19.17 -14.88 -3.05
C GLY A 149 -18.25 -14.13 -2.10
N TYR A 150 -18.47 -14.27 -0.78
CA TYR A 150 -17.67 -13.66 0.27
C TYR A 150 -17.03 -14.71 1.18
N PRO A 151 -15.86 -14.40 1.77
CA PRO A 151 -15.42 -15.11 2.96
C PRO A 151 -16.46 -14.99 4.06
N THR A 152 -16.58 -16.03 4.89
CA THR A 152 -17.40 -16.00 6.10
C THR A 152 -16.92 -14.92 7.06
N LYS A 153 -17.80 -14.46 7.95
CA LYS A 153 -17.44 -13.46 8.97
C LYS A 153 -16.15 -13.82 9.74
N GLU A 154 -16.04 -15.08 10.16
CA GLU A 154 -14.87 -15.57 10.89
C GLU A 154 -13.62 -15.69 10.01
N GLU A 155 -13.74 -16.07 8.74
CA GLU A 155 -12.62 -16.01 7.80
C GLU A 155 -12.10 -14.59 7.62
N ARG A 156 -12.96 -13.58 7.51
CA ARG A 156 -12.56 -12.16 7.41
C ARG A 156 -11.78 -11.70 8.64
N LYS A 157 -12.23 -12.08 9.85
CA LYS A 157 -11.50 -11.82 11.10
C LYS A 157 -10.14 -12.49 11.12
N ASN A 158 -10.06 -13.73 10.65
CA ASN A 158 -8.81 -14.49 10.58
C ASN A 158 -7.83 -13.91 9.56
N ILE A 159 -8.30 -13.45 8.39
CA ILE A 159 -7.48 -12.72 7.40
C ILE A 159 -6.85 -11.51 8.08
N ALA A 160 -7.65 -10.66 8.73
CA ALA A 160 -7.16 -9.46 9.42
C ALA A 160 -6.05 -9.79 10.45
N LYS A 161 -6.29 -10.81 11.29
CA LYS A 161 -5.33 -11.25 12.30
C LYS A 161 -4.03 -11.74 11.67
N ASN A 162 -4.11 -12.59 10.64
CA ASN A 162 -2.94 -13.16 9.98
C ASN A 162 -2.14 -12.08 9.24
N SER A 163 -2.82 -11.18 8.53
CA SER A 163 -2.21 -10.03 7.86
C SER A 163 -1.44 -9.14 8.82
N TYR A 164 -1.98 -8.91 10.02
CA TYR A 164 -1.28 -8.11 11.03
C TYR A 164 0.02 -8.77 11.50
N GLU A 165 0.02 -10.08 11.71
CA GLU A 165 1.23 -10.83 12.08
C GLU A 165 2.28 -10.85 10.96
N GLU A 166 1.87 -10.86 9.69
CA GLU A 166 2.79 -10.70 8.56
C GLU A 166 3.38 -9.29 8.49
N LEU A 167 2.53 -8.28 8.64
CA LEU A 167 2.97 -6.88 8.65
C LEU A 167 4.01 -6.61 9.73
N LYS A 168 3.82 -7.13 10.96
CA LYS A 168 4.82 -7.00 12.04
C LYS A 168 6.20 -7.50 11.62
N LYS A 169 6.27 -8.63 10.90
CA LYS A 169 7.54 -9.17 10.40
C LYS A 169 8.19 -8.24 9.39
N TRP A 170 7.40 -7.62 8.51
CA TRP A 170 7.92 -6.69 7.51
C TRP A 170 8.41 -5.38 8.14
N LEU A 171 7.70 -4.88 9.16
CA LEU A 171 8.13 -3.69 9.92
C LEU A 171 9.51 -3.91 10.57
N VAL A 172 9.73 -5.07 11.20
CA VAL A 172 11.04 -5.39 11.79
C VAL A 172 12.16 -5.39 10.74
N ILE A 173 11.89 -5.89 9.53
CA ILE A 173 12.88 -5.90 8.44
C ILE A 173 13.13 -4.49 7.90
N PHE A 174 12.08 -3.65 7.86
CA PHE A 174 12.20 -2.25 7.48
C PHE A 174 13.08 -1.50 8.48
N ASP A 175 12.77 -1.59 9.78
CA ASP A 175 13.53 -0.98 10.87
C ASP A 175 14.99 -1.44 10.85
N ALA A 176 15.24 -2.74 10.61
CA ALA A 176 16.59 -3.27 10.46
C ALA A 176 17.31 -2.64 9.25
N GLY A 177 16.64 -2.49 8.12
CA GLY A 177 17.18 -1.81 6.93
C GLY A 177 17.59 -0.37 7.24
N GLU A 178 16.76 0.39 7.96
CA GLU A 178 17.08 1.77 8.36
C GLU A 178 18.28 1.85 9.30
N LEU A 179 18.35 0.95 10.29
CA LEU A 179 19.50 0.85 11.20
C LEU A 179 20.78 0.50 10.44
N LEU A 180 20.72 -0.44 9.50
CA LEU A 180 21.86 -0.84 8.68
C LEU A 180 22.36 0.31 7.78
N ILE A 181 21.47 1.14 7.23
CA ILE A 181 21.87 2.38 6.54
C ILE A 181 22.67 3.29 7.48
N THR A 182 22.20 3.45 8.72
CA THR A 182 22.85 4.29 9.73
C THR A 182 24.24 3.77 10.09
N LEU A 183 24.40 2.45 10.16
CA LEU A 183 25.66 1.76 10.38
C LEU A 183 26.53 1.69 9.12
N LYS A 184 26.02 2.13 7.96
CA LYS A 184 26.63 2.02 6.63
C LYS A 184 26.85 0.60 6.13
N GLU A 185 26.10 -0.34 6.68
CA GLU A 185 26.04 -1.72 6.19
C GLU A 185 25.14 -1.76 4.94
N TYR A 186 25.54 -1.05 3.88
CA TYR A 186 24.69 -0.77 2.72
C TYR A 186 24.30 -2.04 1.95
N GLU A 187 25.16 -3.05 1.92
CA GLU A 187 24.85 -4.32 1.26
C GLU A 187 23.75 -5.10 1.99
N LEU A 188 23.80 -5.11 3.34
CA LEU A 188 22.78 -5.74 4.16
C LEU A 188 21.48 -4.92 4.12
N ALA A 189 21.57 -3.59 4.18
CA ALA A 189 20.42 -2.71 4.05
C ALA A 189 19.72 -2.90 2.69
N ALA A 190 20.47 -2.99 1.59
CA ALA A 190 19.91 -3.25 0.27
C ALA A 190 19.18 -4.59 0.23
N SER A 191 19.73 -5.62 0.89
CA SER A 191 19.08 -6.93 1.00
C SER A 191 17.74 -6.87 1.74
N CYS A 192 17.63 -6.05 2.79
CA CYS A 192 16.37 -5.80 3.49
C CYS A 192 15.33 -5.17 2.56
N PHE A 193 15.67 -4.07 1.87
CA PHE A 193 14.72 -3.39 0.98
C PHE A 193 14.38 -4.21 -0.28
N ASP A 194 15.31 -5.01 -0.78
CA ASP A 194 15.04 -5.94 -1.87
C ASP A 194 14.02 -7.00 -1.45
N TYR A 195 14.23 -7.63 -0.28
CA TYR A 195 13.26 -8.56 0.28
C TYR A 195 11.89 -7.90 0.43
N LEU A 196 11.83 -6.72 1.05
CA LEU A 196 10.59 -5.97 1.24
C LEU A 196 9.93 -5.65 -0.09
N SER A 197 10.69 -5.30 -1.13
CA SER A 197 10.14 -4.98 -2.45
C SER A 197 9.39 -6.16 -3.10
N THR A 198 9.72 -7.40 -2.72
CA THR A 198 8.99 -8.60 -3.18
C THR A 198 7.69 -8.86 -2.44
N LYS A 199 7.54 -8.29 -1.24
CA LYS A 199 6.36 -8.45 -0.37
C LYS A 199 5.43 -7.25 -0.43
N PHE A 200 6.02 -6.07 -0.45
CA PHE A 200 5.38 -4.77 -0.50
C PHE A 200 6.13 -3.87 -1.51
N PRO A 201 5.74 -3.92 -2.80
CA PRO A 201 6.34 -3.11 -3.86
C PRO A 201 5.85 -1.64 -3.81
N GLY A 202 5.97 -0.99 -2.65
CA GLY A 202 5.67 0.42 -2.45
C GLY A 202 6.70 1.33 -3.11
N ARG A 203 6.29 2.53 -3.52
CA ARG A 203 7.21 3.52 -4.11
C ARG A 203 8.33 3.89 -3.12
N GLU A 204 8.01 3.94 -1.84
CA GLU A 204 8.95 4.24 -0.74
C GLU A 204 10.00 3.13 -0.62
N ILE A 205 9.60 1.86 -0.70
CA ILE A 205 10.53 0.71 -0.64
C ILE A 205 11.48 0.73 -1.83
N PHE A 206 10.98 0.96 -3.05
CA PHE A 206 11.83 1.08 -4.22
C PHE A 206 12.76 2.29 -4.17
N ASN A 207 12.27 3.44 -3.70
CA ASN A 207 13.11 4.62 -3.49
C ASN A 207 14.24 4.32 -2.50
N ASN A 208 13.92 3.74 -1.33
CA ASN A 208 14.92 3.42 -0.32
C ASN A 208 15.92 2.38 -0.83
N ALA A 209 15.46 1.35 -1.55
CA ALA A 209 16.33 0.38 -2.22
C ALA A 209 17.31 1.05 -3.20
N GLY A 210 16.89 2.09 -3.91
CA GLY A 210 17.75 2.89 -4.80
C GLY A 210 18.72 3.78 -4.03
N VAL A 211 18.25 4.46 -2.98
CA VAL A 211 19.06 5.33 -2.12
C VAL A 211 20.21 4.56 -1.49
N VAL A 212 19.96 3.38 -0.92
CA VAL A 212 21.02 2.55 -0.32
C VAL A 212 22.11 2.22 -1.32
N ARG A 213 21.74 1.95 -2.58
CA ARG A 213 22.71 1.64 -3.65
C ARG A 213 23.49 2.86 -4.11
N ILE A 214 22.89 4.05 -4.11
CA ILE A 214 23.63 5.30 -4.30
C ILE A 214 24.64 5.47 -3.16
N LEU A 215 24.20 5.33 -1.91
CA LEU A 215 25.09 5.49 -0.75
C LEU A 215 26.25 4.49 -0.79
N HIS A 216 25.99 3.24 -1.21
CA HIS A 216 27.02 2.24 -1.42
C HIS A 216 27.96 2.61 -2.56
N SER A 217 27.44 3.12 -3.69
CA SER A 217 28.27 3.48 -4.83
C SER A 217 29.23 4.63 -4.51
N LEU A 218 28.79 5.58 -3.66
CA LEU A 218 29.60 6.71 -3.18
C LEU A 218 30.86 6.28 -2.41
N GLU A 219 30.88 5.09 -1.79
CA GLU A 219 32.09 4.58 -1.12
C GLU A 219 33.23 4.25 -2.11
N TYR A 220 32.91 4.12 -3.39
CA TYR A 220 33.84 3.79 -4.47
C TYR A 220 34.25 5.00 -5.32
N PHE A 221 33.80 6.22 -4.99
CA PHE A 221 34.28 7.44 -5.63
C PHE A 221 35.52 7.98 -4.91
N ASP A 222 36.51 8.45 -5.66
CA ASP A 222 37.56 9.32 -5.11
C ASP A 222 36.99 10.75 -4.98
N ASN A 223 37.31 11.44 -3.89
CA ASN A 223 36.97 12.86 -3.69
C ASN A 223 37.46 13.76 -4.83
N LYS A 224 38.53 13.35 -5.53
CA LYS A 224 39.03 14.05 -6.73
C LYS A 224 38.16 13.83 -7.97
N GLU A 225 37.47 12.70 -8.06
CA GLU A 225 36.55 12.37 -9.15
C GLU A 225 35.19 13.05 -8.98
N PHE A 226 34.71 13.19 -7.74
CA PHE A 226 33.41 13.82 -7.46
C PHE A 226 33.42 14.61 -6.14
N PRO A 227 33.71 15.93 -6.18
CA PRO A 227 33.85 16.75 -4.98
C PRO A 227 32.52 17.30 -4.43
N PHE A 228 31.38 16.96 -5.05
CA PHE A 228 30.08 17.53 -4.72
C PHE A 228 29.30 16.68 -3.71
N SER A 229 28.50 17.34 -2.86
CA SER A 229 27.51 16.67 -2.02
C SER A 229 26.15 16.68 -2.75
N LEU A 230 25.60 15.50 -3.02
CA LEU A 230 24.28 15.37 -3.65
C LEU A 230 23.18 15.36 -2.58
N PRO A 231 22.00 15.94 -2.88
CA PRO A 231 20.81 15.84 -2.03
C PRO A 231 20.17 14.47 -2.22
N VAL A 232 20.89 13.40 -1.86
CA VAL A 232 20.31 12.05 -1.83
C VAL A 232 19.43 11.98 -0.60
N GLU A 233 18.13 12.17 -0.80
CA GLU A 233 17.17 12.19 0.29
C GLU A 233 16.76 10.75 0.62
N PHE A 234 17.32 10.26 1.72
CA PHE A 234 16.72 9.19 2.50
C PHE A 234 15.59 9.81 3.34
N ASP A 235 14.37 9.28 3.23
CA ASP A 235 13.25 9.78 4.02
C ASP A 235 13.38 9.27 5.47
N ALA A 236 14.06 10.06 6.30
CA ALA A 236 14.32 9.76 7.70
C ALA A 236 14.02 10.96 8.60
N LYS A 237 13.20 10.75 9.62
CA LYS A 237 13.21 11.65 10.79
C LYS A 237 14.49 11.39 11.62
N THR A 238 15.40 12.37 11.57
CA THR A 238 16.51 12.75 12.50
C THR A 238 17.98 12.49 12.08
N ARG A 239 18.89 13.38 12.55
CA ARG A 239 20.25 13.73 12.05
C ARG A 239 21.38 13.17 12.94
N LEU A 240 22.48 12.62 12.37
CA LEU A 240 23.92 12.94 12.65
C LEU A 240 24.96 11.84 12.26
N LYS A 241 25.91 12.28 11.41
CA LYS A 241 27.32 11.91 11.07
C LYS A 241 28.08 10.60 11.48
N LYS A 242 28.64 10.00 10.41
CA LYS A 242 30.03 9.52 10.08
C LYS A 242 30.75 8.38 10.86
N GLY A 243 31.13 7.35 10.08
CA GLY A 243 32.34 6.49 10.17
C GLY A 243 32.49 5.71 8.84
N ALA A 244 33.67 5.28 8.39
CA ALA A 244 33.89 4.70 7.04
C ALA A 244 34.55 3.31 7.13
N HIS A 245 34.12 2.36 6.28
CA HIS A 245 34.79 1.09 6.04
C HIS A 245 34.98 0.84 4.53
N ARG A 246 36.07 0.17 4.17
CA ARG A 246 36.43 -0.24 2.81
C ARG A 246 36.69 -1.75 2.81
N GLU A 247 36.20 -2.44 1.78
CA GLU A 247 36.76 -3.71 1.30
C GLU A 247 36.52 -3.93 -0.22
N ILE A 248 37.24 -4.90 -0.80
CA ILE A 248 37.96 -4.84 -2.09
C ILE A 248 37.47 -5.85 -3.17
N ASN A 249 37.77 -5.54 -4.44
CA ASN A 249 37.93 -6.41 -5.65
C ASN A 249 36.71 -6.88 -6.49
N LEU A 250 36.01 -5.91 -7.06
CA LEU A 250 35.73 -5.87 -8.52
C LEU A 250 36.55 -4.70 -9.08
N SER A 251 36.66 -4.52 -10.41
CA SER A 251 37.06 -3.20 -10.94
C SER A 251 36.19 -2.16 -10.22
N VAL A 252 36.79 -1.28 -9.42
CA VAL A 252 36.08 -0.32 -8.55
C VAL A 252 35.02 0.43 -9.36
N LYS A 253 35.36 0.74 -10.61
CA LYS A 253 34.46 1.33 -11.61
C LYS A 253 33.28 0.42 -11.97
N GLN A 254 33.49 -0.87 -12.16
CA GLN A 254 32.42 -1.83 -12.47
C GLN A 254 31.44 -2.00 -11.32
N LYS A 255 31.93 -2.13 -10.07
CA LYS A 255 31.04 -2.22 -8.88
C LYS A 255 30.19 -0.95 -8.73
N ARG A 256 30.81 0.21 -8.92
CA ARG A 256 30.13 1.52 -8.95
C ARG A 256 29.05 1.57 -10.02
N THR A 257 29.38 1.18 -11.25
CA THR A 257 28.42 1.13 -12.37
C THR A 257 27.25 0.18 -12.09
N ASP A 258 27.52 -1.01 -11.55
CA ASP A 258 26.47 -1.99 -11.26
C ASP A 258 25.51 -1.50 -10.18
N LEU A 259 26.03 -0.87 -9.13
CA LEU A 259 25.22 -0.27 -8.06
C LEU A 259 24.34 0.86 -8.60
N LEU A 260 24.90 1.75 -9.43
CA LEU A 260 24.15 2.85 -10.04
C LEU A 260 23.09 2.36 -11.03
N ASN A 261 23.37 1.31 -11.81
CA ASN A 261 22.39 0.69 -12.71
C ASN A 261 21.21 0.12 -11.92
N LYS A 262 21.49 -0.64 -10.86
CA LYS A 262 20.44 -1.16 -9.97
C LYS A 262 19.66 -0.03 -9.29
N ALA A 263 20.33 1.05 -8.87
CA ALA A 263 19.65 2.21 -8.31
C ALA A 263 18.68 2.86 -9.32
N ASN A 264 19.13 3.06 -10.56
CA ASN A 264 18.29 3.58 -11.64
C ASN A 264 17.06 2.69 -11.91
N GLU A 265 17.22 1.36 -11.89
CA GLU A 265 16.08 0.44 -12.00
C GLU A 265 15.09 0.60 -10.85
N CYS A 266 15.58 0.71 -9.62
CA CYS A 266 14.75 0.95 -8.44
C CYS A 266 13.98 2.28 -8.54
N PHE A 267 14.62 3.37 -8.92
CA PHE A 267 13.93 4.66 -9.07
C PHE A 267 12.92 4.64 -10.21
N LYS A 268 13.22 3.98 -11.33
CA LYS A 268 12.24 3.78 -12.41
C LYS A 268 11.01 3.01 -11.91
N LYS A 269 11.19 1.95 -11.13
CA LYS A 269 10.07 1.23 -10.50
C LYS A 269 9.25 2.14 -9.57
N SER A 270 9.91 2.96 -8.77
CA SER A 270 9.24 3.94 -7.89
C SER A 270 8.45 4.98 -8.68
N ILE A 271 9.05 5.60 -9.71
CA ILE A 271 8.41 6.63 -10.55
C ILE A 271 7.27 6.04 -11.38
N ASN A 272 7.41 4.79 -11.85
CA ASN A 272 6.31 4.11 -12.55
C ASN A 272 5.10 3.86 -11.63
N ARG A 273 5.32 3.68 -10.32
CA ARG A 273 4.26 3.50 -9.32
C ARG A 273 3.55 4.83 -9.05
N ASP A 274 4.31 5.89 -8.86
CA ASP A 274 3.80 7.25 -8.72
C ASP A 274 4.71 8.26 -9.44
N PRO A 275 4.29 8.72 -10.64
CA PRO A 275 5.07 9.67 -11.43
C PRO A 275 5.29 11.01 -10.74
N LYS A 276 4.50 11.36 -9.71
CA LYS A 276 4.61 12.63 -8.98
C LYS A 276 5.47 12.52 -7.71
N TYR A 277 6.06 11.35 -7.43
CA TYR A 277 6.85 11.14 -6.23
C TYR A 277 8.23 11.81 -6.34
N LEU A 278 8.33 13.04 -5.81
CA LEU A 278 9.49 13.92 -5.94
C LEU A 278 10.80 13.29 -5.43
N ASN A 279 10.78 12.58 -4.30
CA ASN A 279 11.98 11.96 -3.73
C ASN A 279 12.64 11.00 -4.73
N ALA A 280 11.84 10.16 -5.40
CA ALA A 280 12.37 9.25 -6.41
C ALA A 280 12.88 10.00 -7.65
N GLN A 281 12.25 11.11 -8.05
CA GLN A 281 12.74 11.93 -9.17
C GLN A 281 14.09 12.59 -8.86
N ILE A 282 14.23 13.19 -7.67
CA ILE A 282 15.47 13.83 -7.20
C ILE A 282 16.58 12.78 -7.09
N ASN A 283 16.30 11.65 -6.46
CA ASN A 283 17.28 10.57 -6.28
C ASN A 283 17.67 9.93 -7.64
N HIS A 284 16.74 9.80 -8.58
CA HIS A 284 17.03 9.34 -9.94
C HIS A 284 17.94 10.33 -10.69
N ALA A 285 17.70 11.63 -10.57
CA ALA A 285 18.58 12.64 -11.14
C ALA A 285 19.99 12.56 -10.52
N CYS A 286 20.10 12.35 -9.21
CA CYS A 286 21.38 12.12 -8.55
C CYS A 286 22.09 10.88 -9.10
N ALA A 287 21.37 9.77 -9.32
CA ALA A 287 21.95 8.56 -9.90
C ALA A 287 22.47 8.79 -11.33
N TYR A 288 21.77 9.57 -12.16
CA TYR A 288 22.25 9.95 -13.49
C TYR A 288 23.53 10.80 -13.43
N ILE A 289 23.59 11.79 -12.55
CA ILE A 289 24.79 12.61 -12.35
C ILE A 289 26.00 11.75 -11.96
N LEU A 290 25.79 10.75 -11.09
CA LEU A 290 26.85 9.84 -10.66
C LEU A 290 27.28 8.85 -11.75
N SER A 291 26.39 8.52 -12.68
CA SER A 291 26.70 7.62 -13.81
C SER A 291 27.59 8.26 -14.87
N GLY A 292 27.60 9.60 -14.97
CA GLY A 292 28.33 10.37 -15.98
C GLY A 292 27.48 10.68 -17.21
#